data_AF-A0A930UUP4-F1
#
_entry.id   AF-A0A930UUP4-F1
#
_cell.length_a   1.000
_cell.length_b   1.000
_cell.length_c   1.000
_cell.angle_alpha   90.00
_cell.angle_beta   90.00
_cell.angle_gamma   90.00
#
_symmetry.space_group_name_H-M   'P 1'
#
loop_
_entity.id
_entity.type
_entity.pdbx_description
1 polymer ?
#
loop_
_entity_poly.entity_id
_entity_poly.type
_entity_poly.pdbx_seq_one_letter_code
_entity_poly.pdbx_strand_id
1 'polypeptide(L)'
;MAIVQAKSLRYRLWATHLFLIAFIALIMFPLLMVVGISLRPGNLALGEIIPNEISWEHWKLALGFDVVHSDGSITPPPFPVLLWLWNSESGNPHLCWDCCTLDYFVLTPLQE
;
A
#
# COMPACT_ATOMS: atom_id res chain seq x y z
N MET A 1 2.84 -45.55 -9.05
CA MET A 1 3.98 -45.94 -9.90
C MET A 1 4.88 -44.71 -10.02
N ALA A 2 6.15 -44.79 -9.61
CA ALA A 2 7.04 -43.62 -9.61
C ALA A 2 7.44 -43.27 -11.05
N ILE A 3 7.13 -42.06 -11.49
CA ILE A 3 7.46 -41.61 -12.83
C ILE A 3 8.95 -41.31 -12.92
N VAL A 4 9.67 -42.06 -13.76
CA VAL A 4 11.11 -41.86 -13.96
C VAL A 4 11.32 -40.52 -14.65
N GLN A 5 11.91 -39.57 -13.94
CA GLN A 5 12.14 -38.22 -14.45
C GLN A 5 13.31 -38.23 -15.44
N ALA A 6 13.07 -37.74 -16.65
CA ALA A 6 14.13 -37.59 -17.64
C ALA A 6 15.21 -36.60 -17.15
N LYS A 7 16.48 -36.86 -17.47
CA LYS A 7 17.61 -36.00 -17.04
C LYS A 7 17.48 -34.55 -17.52
N SER A 8 16.82 -34.32 -18.66
CA SER A 8 16.50 -33.00 -19.23
C SER A 8 15.45 -32.21 -18.44
N LEU A 9 14.69 -32.86 -17.56
CA LEU A 9 13.68 -32.20 -16.75
C LEU A 9 14.30 -31.22 -15.77
N ARG A 10 15.47 -31.53 -15.20
CA ARG A 10 16.16 -30.62 -14.26
C ARG A 10 16.46 -29.27 -14.91
N TYR A 11 16.93 -29.28 -16.15
CA TYR A 11 17.19 -28.03 -16.88
C TYR A 11 15.91 -27.25 -17.17
N ARG A 12 14.84 -27.94 -17.62
CA ARG A 12 13.53 -27.30 -17.83
C ARG A 12 12.98 -26.69 -16.55
N LEU A 13 13.12 -27.39 -15.42
CA LEU A 13 12.69 -26.91 -14.11
C LEU A 13 13.42 -25.61 -13.74
N TRP A 14 14.75 -25.59 -13.84
CA TRP A 14 15.55 -24.39 -13.56
C TRP A 14 15.21 -23.23 -14.49
N ALA A 15 15.04 -23.49 -15.79
CA ALA A 15 14.62 -22.49 -16.76
C ALA A 15 13.25 -21.91 -16.40
N THR A 16 12.27 -22.75 -16.03
CA THR A 16 10.95 -22.29 -15.59
C THR A 16 11.03 -21.48 -14.29
N HIS A 17 11.86 -21.88 -13.31
CA HIS A 17 12.02 -21.11 -12.07
C HIS A 17 12.61 -19.74 -12.35
N LEU A 18 13.69 -19.67 -13.13
CA LEU A 18 14.31 -18.39 -13.48
C LEU A 18 13.35 -17.47 -14.24
N PHE A 19 12.61 -18.04 -15.20
CA PHE A 19 11.58 -17.30 -15.93
C PHE A 19 10.47 -16.78 -15.02
N LEU A 20 9.91 -17.64 -14.15
CA LEU A 20 8.85 -17.24 -13.23
C LEU A 20 9.33 -16.21 -12.21
N ILE A 21 10.55 -16.34 -11.69
CA ILE A 21 11.13 -15.34 -10.77
C ILE A 21 11.27 -13.98 -11.48
N ALA A 22 11.81 -13.95 -12.70
CA ALA A 22 11.94 -12.71 -13.47
C ALA A 22 10.56 -12.11 -13.81
N PHE A 23 9.59 -12.95 -14.19
CA PHE A 23 8.23 -12.52 -14.48
C PHE A 23 7.51 -11.96 -13.24
N ILE A 24 7.63 -12.64 -12.10
CA ILE A 24 7.09 -12.16 -10.82
C ILE A 24 7.75 -10.84 -10.43
N ALA A 25 9.08 -10.74 -10.54
CA ALA A 25 9.80 -9.49 -10.23
C ALA A 25 9.30 -8.33 -11.10
N LEU A 26 9.05 -8.56 -12.39
CA LEU A 26 8.54 -7.56 -13.33
C LEU A 26 7.14 -7.06 -12.93
N ILE A 27 6.21 -7.97 -12.61
CA ILE A 27 4.83 -7.58 -12.26
C ILE A 27 4.72 -7.02 -10.83
N MET A 28 5.62 -7.42 -9.93
CA MET A 28 5.67 -6.91 -8.55
C MET A 28 6.29 -5.52 -8.48
N PHE A 29 7.15 -5.15 -9.44
CA PHE A 29 7.81 -3.85 -9.47
C PHE A 29 6.87 -2.64 -9.26
N PRO A 30 5.75 -2.48 -10.01
CA PRO A 30 4.82 -1.37 -9.76
C PRO A 30 4.17 -1.42 -8.37
N LEU A 31 3.91 -2.61 -7.82
CA LEU A 31 3.35 -2.74 -6.47
C LEU A 31 4.37 -2.34 -5.40
N LEU A 32 5.64 -2.72 -5.57
CA LEU A 32 6.73 -2.31 -4.69
C LEU A 32 6.94 -0.79 -4.74
N MET A 33 6.75 -0.15 -5.89
CA MET A 33 6.77 1.31 -6.01
C MET A 33 5.66 1.97 -5.18
N VAL A 34 4.43 1.42 -5.18
CA VAL A 34 3.32 1.93 -4.35
C VAL A 34 3.65 1.82 -2.86
N VAL A 35 4.25 0.71 -2.43
CA VAL A 35 4.73 0.55 -1.05
C VAL A 35 5.83 1.58 -0.73
N GLY A 36 6.76 1.81 -1.66
CA GLY A 36 7.79 2.84 -1.51
C GLY A 36 7.23 4.25 -1.35
N ILE A 37 6.17 4.60 -2.09
CA ILE A 37 5.46 5.88 -1.93
C ILE A 37 4.84 5.99 -0.53
N SER A 38 4.23 4.92 -0.02
CA SER A 38 3.60 4.94 1.32
C SER A 38 4.58 5.18 2.47
N LEU A 39 5.86 4.85 2.28
CA LEU A 39 6.92 4.98 3.27
C LEU A 39 7.75 6.27 3.11
N ARG A 40 7.44 7.09 2.09
CA ARG A 40 8.14 8.34 1.84
C ARG A 40 7.62 9.43 2.78
N PRO A 41 8.47 10.35 3.28
CA PRO A 41 8.00 11.57 3.93
C PRO A 41 7.30 12.49 2.93
N GLY A 42 6.13 13.03 3.33
CA GLY A 42 5.32 13.90 2.48
C GLY A 42 4.61 13.18 1.31
N ASN A 43 3.90 13.94 0.47
CA ASN A 43 3.02 13.39 -0.57
C ASN A 43 3.61 13.54 -1.99
N LEU A 44 4.78 12.94 -2.22
CA LEU A 44 5.48 13.01 -3.51
C LEU A 44 5.32 11.69 -4.27
N ALA A 45 4.67 11.75 -5.43
CA ALA A 45 4.46 10.60 -6.32
C ALA A 45 5.72 10.18 -7.10
N LEU A 46 6.72 11.07 -7.20
CA LEU A 46 7.97 10.83 -7.91
C LEU A 46 9.13 10.77 -6.93
N GLY A 47 10.05 9.83 -7.14
CA GLY A 47 11.26 9.70 -6.35
C GLY A 47 11.96 8.35 -6.55
N GLU A 48 13.00 8.11 -5.75
CA GLU A 48 13.77 6.86 -5.76
C GLU A 48 12.93 5.66 -5.31
N ILE A 49 13.24 4.47 -5.84
CA ILE A 49 12.52 3.22 -5.54
C ILE A 49 12.57 2.88 -4.04
N ILE A 50 13.72 3.11 -3.41
CA ILE A 50 13.91 3.02 -1.96
C ILE A 50 14.10 4.46 -1.48
N PRO A 51 13.21 5.01 -0.64
CA PRO A 51 13.37 6.36 -0.11
C PRO A 51 14.65 6.48 0.73
N ASN A 52 15.40 7.57 0.56
CA ASN A 52 16.56 7.91 1.41
C ASN A 52 16.17 8.10 2.88
N GLU A 53 14.95 8.58 3.12
CA GLU A 53 14.37 8.77 4.44
C GLU A 53 13.05 8.02 4.53
N ILE A 54 12.88 7.23 5.58
CA ILE A 54 11.68 6.42 5.82
C ILE A 54 10.78 7.16 6.82
N SER A 55 9.54 7.42 6.42
CA SER A 55 8.49 7.97 7.29
C SER A 55 7.38 6.95 7.52
N TRP A 56 6.89 6.92 8.77
CA TRP A 56 5.76 6.08 9.19
C TRP A 56 4.48 6.89 9.40
N GLU A 57 4.48 8.19 9.08
CA GLU A 57 3.35 9.08 9.34
C GLU A 57 2.09 8.61 8.62
N HIS A 58 2.19 8.26 7.33
CA HIS A 58 1.05 7.75 6.54
C HIS A 58 0.41 6.51 7.16
N TRP A 59 1.23 5.54 7.60
CA TRP A 59 0.75 4.31 8.22
C TRP A 59 0.18 4.54 9.61
N LYS A 60 0.77 5.43 10.40
CA LYS A 60 0.23 5.82 11.71
C LYS A 60 -1.16 6.44 11.58
N LEU A 61 -1.32 7.41 10.69
CA LEU A 61 -2.60 8.07 10.45
C LEU A 61 -3.64 7.07 9.89
N ALA A 62 -3.25 6.18 8.98
CA ALA A 62 -4.14 5.16 8.43
C ALA A 62 -4.59 4.12 9.48
N LEU A 63 -3.77 3.85 10.49
CA LEU A 63 -4.12 2.96 11.61
C LEU A 63 -4.86 3.68 12.75
N GLY A 64 -5.03 5.00 12.66
CA GLY A 64 -5.71 5.80 13.68
C GLY A 64 -4.83 6.27 14.84
N PHE A 65 -3.50 6.29 14.66
CA PHE A 65 -2.57 6.86 15.65
C PHE A 65 -2.27 8.32 15.35
N ASP A 66 -2.16 9.13 16.41
CA ASP A 66 -1.71 10.51 16.32
C ASP A 66 -0.22 10.58 15.91
N VAL A 67 0.11 11.55 15.07
CA VAL A 67 1.49 11.84 14.66
C VAL A 67 1.97 13.10 15.37
N VAL A 68 3.08 12.96 16.10
CA VAL A 68 3.78 14.09 16.72
C VAL A 68 4.91 14.52 15.79
N HIS A 69 4.86 15.76 15.33
CA HIS A 69 5.86 16.34 14.44
C HIS A 69 7.02 16.95 15.24
N SER A 70 8.12 17.25 14.55
CA SER A 70 9.34 17.81 15.14
C SER A 70 9.16 19.22 15.70
N ASP A 71 8.15 19.95 15.24
CA ASP A 71 7.74 21.27 15.75
C ASP A 71 6.89 21.16 17.03
N GLY A 72 6.58 19.95 17.48
CA GLY A 72 5.73 19.69 18.64
C GLY A 72 4.22 19.75 18.34
N SER A 73 3.83 19.99 17.09
CA SER A 73 2.43 19.90 16.68
C SER A 73 1.98 18.43 16.65
N ILE A 74 0.72 18.19 16.98
CA ILE A 74 0.10 16.87 16.97
C ILE A 74 -0.98 16.87 15.89
N THR A 75 -0.85 15.99 14.91
CA THR A 75 -1.87 15.77 13.90
C THR A 75 -2.68 14.51 14.26
N PRO A 76 -3.96 14.68 14.64
CA PRO A 76 -4.85 13.54 14.84
C PRO A 76 -5.19 12.90 13.48
N PRO A 77 -5.60 11.61 13.46
CA PRO A 77 -6.01 10.95 12.23
C PRO A 77 -7.22 11.66 11.61
N PRO A 78 -7.08 12.24 10.40
CA PRO A 78 -8.16 13.02 9.78
C PRO A 78 -9.31 12.13 9.28
N PHE A 79 -9.05 10.84 9.07
CA PHE A 79 -9.99 9.90 8.45
C PHE A 79 -10.01 8.55 9.18
N PRO A 80 -11.19 7.92 9.34
CA PRO A 80 -11.32 6.61 9.98
C PRO A 80 -11.07 5.46 8.98
N VAL A 81 -9.83 5.33 8.48
CA VAL A 81 -9.47 4.38 7.42
C VAL A 81 -9.79 2.92 7.78
N LEU A 82 -9.57 2.50 9.03
CA LEU A 82 -9.91 1.14 9.48
C LEU A 82 -11.42 0.87 9.45
N LEU A 83 -12.25 1.89 9.71
CA LEU A 83 -13.70 1.76 9.56
C LEU A 83 -14.08 1.61 8.09
N TRP A 84 -13.42 2.33 7.18
CA TRP A 84 -13.63 2.16 5.74
C TRP A 84 -13.24 0.77 5.26
N LEU A 85 -12.14 0.22 5.78
CA LEU A 85 -11.73 -1.16 5.50
C LEU A 85 -12.79 -2.17 5.97
N TRP A 86 -13.32 -1.99 7.18
CA TRP A 86 -14.41 -2.82 7.72
C TRP A 86 -15.70 -2.69 6.91
N ASN A 87 -16.07 -1.48 6.49
CA ASN A 87 -17.25 -1.24 5.65
C ASN A 87 -17.12 -1.92 4.27
N SER A 88 -15.89 -2.02 3.75
CA SER A 88 -15.61 -2.71 2.48
C SER A 88 -15.80 -4.23 2.60
N GLU A 89 -15.45 -4.82 3.74
CA GLU A 89 -15.58 -6.26 4.01
C GLU A 89 -17.01 -6.66 4.39
N SER A 90 -17.69 -5.85 5.21
CA SER A 90 -19.05 -6.12 5.68
C SER A 90 -20.14 -5.93 4.62
N GLY A 91 -19.81 -5.41 3.43
CA GLY A 91 -20.69 -5.40 2.27
C GLY A 91 -21.95 -4.55 2.42
N ASN A 92 -21.94 -3.53 3.29
CA ASN A 92 -23.07 -2.61 3.47
C ASN A 92 -23.03 -1.49 2.41
N PRO A 93 -23.84 -1.56 1.34
CA PRO A 93 -23.74 -0.63 0.21
C PRO A 93 -24.13 0.81 0.57
N HIS A 94 -24.84 1.02 1.69
CA HIS A 94 -25.24 2.34 2.17
C HIS A 94 -24.11 3.07 2.93
N LEU A 95 -23.06 2.38 3.38
CA LEU A 95 -21.97 3.00 4.15
C LEU A 95 -20.73 3.33 3.29
N CYS A 96 -20.59 2.71 2.12
CA CYS A 96 -19.37 2.86 1.30
C CYS A 96 -19.32 4.18 0.51
N TRP A 97 -20.47 4.68 0.04
CA TRP A 97 -20.53 5.93 -0.73
C TRP A 97 -20.72 7.17 0.15
N ASP A 98 -21.48 7.05 1.24
CA ASP A 98 -21.76 8.18 2.11
C ASP A 98 -20.54 8.57 2.98
N CYS A 99 -19.71 7.63 3.44
CA CYS A 99 -18.51 7.97 4.23
C CYS A 99 -17.45 8.74 3.42
N CYS A 100 -17.09 8.28 2.22
CA CYS A 100 -16.11 9.00 1.39
C CYS A 100 -16.61 10.38 0.95
N THR A 101 -17.92 10.58 0.81
CA THR A 101 -18.48 11.85 0.32
C THR A 101 -18.79 12.84 1.46
N LEU A 102 -19.26 12.37 2.62
CA LEU A 102 -19.51 13.25 3.78
C LEU A 102 -18.20 13.75 4.43
N ASP A 103 -17.17 12.91 4.55
CA ASP A 103 -15.91 13.35 5.17
C ASP A 103 -15.18 14.37 4.29
N TYR A 104 -15.25 14.24 2.96
CA TYR A 104 -14.75 15.25 2.03
C TYR A 104 -15.53 16.58 2.09
N PHE A 105 -16.86 16.53 2.27
CA PHE A 105 -17.71 17.73 2.28
C PHE A 105 -17.64 18.51 3.61
N VAL A 106 -17.34 17.84 4.72
CA VAL A 106 -17.18 18.50 6.04
C VAL A 106 -15.80 19.16 6.19
N LEU A 107 -14.77 18.70 5.46
CA LEU A 107 -13.40 19.22 5.56
C LEU A 107 -13.00 20.23 4.47
N THR A 108 -13.87 20.54 3.50
CA THR A 108 -13.70 21.70 2.60
C THR A 108 -14.33 22.97 3.17
N PRO A 109 -13.78 23.56 4.23
CA PRO A 109 -13.85 25.02 4.31
C PRO A 109 -12.52 25.66 4.72
N LEU A 110 -11.34 25.15 4.31
CA LEU A 110 -10.05 25.84 4.57
C LEU A 110 -8.97 25.49 3.51
N GLN A 111 -9.27 25.66 2.22
CA GLN A 111 -8.21 25.75 1.21
C GLN A 111 -8.63 26.72 0.09
N GLU A 112 -8.69 28.01 0.45
CA GLU A 112 -8.45 29.14 -0.46
C GLU A 112 -7.13 29.81 -0.08
#